data_AF-A0A949P2X8-F1
#
_entry.id   AF-A0A949P2X8-F1
#
_cell.length_a   1.000
_cell.length_b   1.000
_cell.length_c   1.000
_cell.angle_alpha   90.00
_cell.angle_beta   90.00
_cell.angle_gamma   90.00
#
_symmetry.space_group_name_H-M   'P 1'
#
loop_
_entity.id
_entity.type
_entity.pdbx_description
1 polymer ?
#
loop_
_entity_poly.entity_id
_entity_poly.type
_entity_poly.pdbx_seq_one_letter_code
_entity_poly.pdbx_strand_id
1 'polypeptide(L)'
;MEFIKETDEAIALWSEGDIEDAVFNSPEEYIYEFSEVMALISKHHFHSSDLPNENFSFIANSSLSGGAHPCSAPECRKKRLNQLASFSALYADEVYIQNPFENILLRGNQSIREFERQEILAGIQNYFYLRPLIEKGIIKYATVNVNFCEQHSSEIGKPIAESIGRKQEKLVQALDAYLKVKCKVTFDFSGGNKSKPFFEIAGPEDIIEHGTVYLHAYEPIPDVFTLFMKKEGPYILNPDEIEESRILDQIIGPIVNDLSTQEWHSALNGTSYLCDNKTHMKVASKINNKVYAANSDVFEKSLEHYLPAIYSKDPSAILDLRLSEEEAFAVYRDKLNKFMQESSSWGEVEVSKIFRDQLLPEINLIEKKVKDWKSNAREGIAQKLLFGTATASFGLYEGLLPANIGEIVTAIGGATAVAGTLMEYNKTLKEKQEARKNDFYFLWQVSQ
;
A
#
# COMPACT_ATOMS: atom_id res chain seq x y z
N MET A 1 20.78 0.02 4.15
CA MET A 1 20.24 -1.24 4.72
C MET A 1 20.78 -2.41 3.91
N GLU A 2 21.26 -3.49 4.53
CA GLU A 2 21.90 -4.64 3.85
C GLU A 2 20.96 -5.32 2.85
N PHE A 3 19.67 -5.47 3.19
CA PHE A 3 18.61 -5.93 2.30
C PHE A 3 18.57 -5.19 0.94
N ILE A 4 18.58 -3.85 0.93
CA ILE A 4 18.53 -3.06 -0.32
C ILE A 4 19.76 -3.32 -1.18
N LYS A 5 20.94 -3.40 -0.55
CA LYS A 5 22.19 -3.65 -1.26
C LYS A 5 22.17 -5.03 -1.92
N GLU A 6 21.82 -6.07 -1.17
CA GLU A 6 21.74 -7.44 -1.70
C GLU A 6 20.68 -7.58 -2.79
N THR A 7 19.52 -6.93 -2.61
CA THR A 7 18.44 -6.94 -3.59
C THR A 7 18.85 -6.24 -4.89
N ASP A 8 19.44 -5.04 -4.79
CA ASP A 8 19.95 -4.29 -5.95
C ASP A 8 21.05 -5.09 -6.68
N GLU A 9 21.96 -5.72 -5.93
CA GLU A 9 23.04 -6.54 -6.47
C GLU A 9 22.50 -7.78 -7.19
N ALA A 10 21.52 -8.49 -6.60
CA ALA A 10 20.88 -9.64 -7.22
C ALA A 10 20.16 -9.26 -8.52
N ILE A 11 19.39 -8.17 -8.53
CA ILE A 11 18.72 -7.67 -9.75
C ILE A 11 19.76 -7.28 -10.81
N ALA A 12 20.82 -6.56 -10.43
CA ALA A 12 21.82 -6.09 -11.38
C ALA A 12 22.64 -7.24 -11.99
N LEU A 13 23.05 -8.21 -11.19
CA LEU A 13 23.80 -9.40 -11.64
C LEU A 13 22.96 -10.27 -12.58
N TRP A 14 21.67 -10.45 -12.27
CA TRP A 14 20.81 -11.29 -13.08
C TRP A 14 20.36 -10.62 -14.38
N SER A 15 20.04 -9.32 -14.33
CA SER A 15 19.50 -8.60 -15.49
C SER A 15 20.56 -8.05 -16.45
N GLU A 16 21.82 -7.93 -16.01
CA GLU A 16 22.89 -7.26 -16.76
C GLU A 16 22.52 -5.83 -17.25
N GLY A 17 21.53 -5.19 -16.63
CA GLY A 17 21.03 -3.87 -17.00
C GLY A 17 19.77 -3.85 -17.88
N ASP A 18 19.29 -5.01 -18.36
CA ASP A 18 18.03 -5.14 -19.11
C ASP A 18 17.07 -6.11 -18.41
N ILE A 19 16.24 -5.56 -17.51
CA ILE A 19 15.30 -6.35 -16.70
C ILE A 19 14.22 -7.00 -17.58
N GLU A 20 13.74 -6.32 -18.61
CA GLU A 20 12.67 -6.87 -19.47
C GLU A 20 13.19 -8.04 -20.29
N ASP A 21 14.36 -7.89 -20.92
CA ASP A 21 15.00 -8.98 -21.66
C ASP A 21 15.28 -10.18 -20.74
N ALA A 22 15.86 -9.94 -19.56
CA ALA A 22 16.13 -11.00 -18.59
C ALA A 22 14.86 -11.73 -18.16
N VAL A 23 13.76 -11.02 -17.89
CA VAL A 23 12.49 -11.63 -17.49
C VAL A 23 11.88 -12.48 -18.60
N PHE A 24 11.86 -12.01 -19.85
CA PHE A 24 11.12 -12.69 -20.92
C PHE A 24 11.93 -13.70 -21.72
N ASN A 25 13.26 -13.52 -21.81
CA ASN A 25 14.12 -14.34 -22.66
C ASN A 25 15.01 -15.32 -21.88
N SER A 26 15.10 -15.21 -20.55
CA SER A 26 15.85 -16.17 -19.74
C SER A 26 15.19 -17.57 -19.72
N PRO A 27 15.99 -18.65 -19.72
CA PRO A 27 15.53 -19.99 -19.39
C PRO A 27 14.76 -20.06 -18.06
N GLU A 28 13.82 -20.99 -17.94
CA GLU A 28 13.01 -21.14 -16.71
C GLU A 28 13.87 -21.39 -15.46
N GLU A 29 14.98 -22.11 -15.60
CA GLU A 29 15.93 -22.38 -14.52
C GLU A 29 16.49 -21.07 -13.92
N TYR A 30 16.91 -20.13 -14.77
CA TYR A 30 17.46 -18.84 -14.29
C TYR A 30 16.39 -17.96 -13.64
N ILE A 31 15.14 -18.03 -14.12
CA ILE A 31 14.01 -17.32 -13.50
C ILE A 31 13.74 -17.90 -12.10
N TYR A 32 13.80 -19.22 -11.97
CA TYR A 32 13.63 -19.91 -10.70
C TYR A 32 14.75 -19.55 -9.73
N GLU A 33 16.02 -19.65 -10.15
CA GLU A 33 17.19 -19.30 -9.35
C GLU A 33 17.13 -17.83 -8.88
N PHE A 34 16.81 -16.90 -9.78
CA PHE A 34 16.63 -15.50 -9.42
C PHE A 34 15.53 -15.32 -8.37
N SER A 35 14.36 -15.95 -8.58
CA SER A 35 13.24 -15.87 -7.65
C SER A 35 13.59 -16.49 -6.28
N GLU A 36 14.37 -17.57 -6.27
CA GLU A 36 14.89 -18.20 -5.05
C GLU A 36 15.81 -17.25 -4.29
N VAL A 37 16.79 -16.65 -4.97
CA VAL A 37 17.72 -15.68 -4.36
C VAL A 37 16.95 -14.52 -3.74
N MET A 38 16.00 -13.93 -4.47
CA MET A 38 15.19 -12.82 -3.99
C MET A 38 14.34 -13.19 -2.77
N ALA A 39 13.71 -14.37 -2.78
CA ALA A 39 12.94 -14.88 -1.65
C ALA A 39 13.84 -15.17 -0.42
N LEU A 40 15.05 -15.70 -0.63
CA LEU A 40 16.01 -15.96 0.43
C LEU A 40 16.55 -14.66 1.05
N ILE A 41 16.86 -13.64 0.24
CA ILE A 41 17.24 -12.30 0.72
C ILE A 41 16.10 -11.74 1.59
N SER A 42 14.86 -11.75 1.08
CA SER A 42 13.70 -11.30 1.83
C SER A 42 13.51 -12.04 3.14
N LYS A 43 13.70 -13.37 3.16
CA LYS A 43 13.57 -14.19 4.36
C LYS A 43 14.70 -13.96 5.35
N HIS A 44 15.92 -13.73 4.89
CA HIS A 44 17.08 -13.46 5.74
C HIS A 44 16.93 -12.15 6.52
N HIS A 45 16.45 -11.10 5.85
CA HIS A 45 16.22 -9.78 6.44
C HIS A 45 14.83 -9.63 7.08
N PHE A 46 14.00 -10.68 7.08
CA PHE A 46 12.74 -10.68 7.78
C PHE A 46 12.98 -10.78 9.29
N HIS A 47 12.61 -9.73 10.00
CA HIS A 47 12.59 -9.71 11.45
C HIS A 47 11.20 -9.31 11.92
N SER A 48 10.52 -10.23 12.62
CA SER A 48 9.29 -9.91 13.33
C SER A 48 9.60 -8.92 14.45
N SER A 49 8.78 -7.89 14.59
CA SER A 49 8.88 -6.99 15.74
C SER A 49 8.54 -7.75 17.02
N ASP A 50 9.42 -7.70 18.02
CA ASP A 50 9.16 -8.24 19.37
C ASP A 50 8.16 -7.38 20.17
N LEU A 51 7.78 -6.21 19.64
CA LEU A 51 6.84 -5.30 20.28
C LEU A 51 5.41 -5.79 20.07
N PRO A 52 4.55 -5.78 21.11
CA PRO A 52 3.12 -6.00 20.94
C PRO A 52 2.58 -5.00 19.92
N ASN A 53 1.78 -5.46 18.95
CA ASN A 53 1.19 -4.55 17.96
C ASN A 53 0.30 -3.50 18.66
N GLU A 54 0.74 -2.25 18.69
CA GLU A 54 -0.02 -1.09 19.19
C GLU A 54 -1.05 -0.56 18.16
N ASN A 55 -1.43 -1.40 17.19
CA ASN A 55 -2.29 -1.13 16.03
C ASN A 55 -1.65 -0.34 14.88
N PHE A 56 -0.32 -0.39 14.72
CA PHE A 56 0.40 0.31 13.63
C PHE A 56 1.17 -0.62 12.68
N SER A 57 1.12 -1.93 12.91
CA SER A 57 1.70 -2.94 12.02
C SER A 57 0.60 -3.64 11.22
N PHE A 58 0.74 -3.68 9.89
CA PHE A 58 -0.28 -4.15 8.96
C PHE A 58 0.25 -5.20 7.98
N ILE A 59 -0.58 -6.15 7.58
CA ILE A 59 -0.36 -7.01 6.40
C ILE A 59 -1.33 -6.57 5.31
N ALA A 60 -0.79 -6.18 4.15
CA ALA A 60 -1.56 -5.76 2.99
C ALA A 60 -2.06 -6.96 2.18
N ASN A 61 -3.25 -6.84 1.60
CA ASN A 61 -3.74 -7.80 0.62
C ASN A 61 -2.93 -7.78 -0.68
N SER A 62 -3.16 -8.77 -1.56
CA SER A 62 -2.40 -8.90 -2.82
C SER A 62 -2.54 -7.67 -3.72
N SER A 63 -3.74 -7.09 -3.79
CA SER A 63 -4.05 -5.87 -4.55
C SER A 63 -3.15 -4.70 -4.13
N LEU A 64 -3.11 -4.38 -2.83
CA LEU A 64 -2.27 -3.29 -2.30
C LEU A 64 -0.77 -3.60 -2.41
N SER A 65 -0.39 -4.88 -2.42
CA SER A 65 0.99 -5.32 -2.66
C SER A 65 1.40 -5.20 -4.15
N GLY A 66 0.49 -4.73 -5.02
CA GLY A 66 0.73 -4.55 -6.45
C GLY A 66 0.59 -5.83 -7.28
N GLY A 67 -0.19 -6.81 -6.80
CA GLY A 67 -0.46 -8.08 -7.49
C GLY A 67 -1.46 -7.97 -8.66
N ALA A 68 -1.72 -9.11 -9.31
CA ALA A 68 -2.65 -9.21 -10.45
C ALA A 68 -4.15 -9.17 -10.14
N HIS A 69 -4.53 -9.38 -8.88
CA HIS A 69 -5.94 -9.44 -8.48
C HIS A 69 -6.30 -8.21 -7.63
N PRO A 70 -7.46 -7.57 -7.84
CA PRO A 70 -8.55 -7.95 -8.75
C PRO A 70 -8.35 -7.50 -10.21
N CYS A 71 -7.36 -6.64 -10.50
CA CYS A 71 -7.07 -6.17 -11.85
C CYS A 71 -5.54 -6.05 -12.05
N SER A 72 -5.02 -6.70 -13.09
CA SER A 72 -3.59 -6.73 -13.42
C SER A 72 -3.14 -5.52 -14.26
N ALA A 73 -4.05 -4.62 -14.63
CA ALA A 73 -3.72 -3.48 -15.47
C ALA A 73 -2.69 -2.57 -14.77
N PRO A 74 -1.65 -2.08 -15.49
CA PRO A 74 -0.56 -1.31 -14.88
C PRO A 74 -1.03 -0.08 -14.09
N GLU A 75 -2.04 0.63 -14.60
CA GLU A 75 -2.65 1.79 -13.96
C GLU A 75 -3.37 1.43 -12.66
N CYS A 76 -4.06 0.29 -12.63
CA CYS A 76 -4.71 -0.21 -11.42
C CYS A 76 -3.67 -0.57 -10.36
N ARG A 77 -2.63 -1.33 -10.73
CA ARG A 77 -1.53 -1.68 -9.82
C ARG A 77 -0.84 -0.43 -9.26
N LYS A 78 -0.48 0.51 -10.13
CA LYS A 78 0.15 1.78 -9.72
C LYS A 78 -0.75 2.55 -8.76
N LYS A 79 -2.06 2.64 -9.05
CA LYS A 79 -3.01 3.26 -8.13
C LYS A 79 -2.96 2.60 -6.77
N ARG A 80 -3.06 1.27 -6.68
CA ARG A 80 -3.02 0.51 -5.40
C ARG A 80 -1.71 0.71 -4.63
N LEU A 81 -0.58 0.74 -5.31
CA LEU A 81 0.72 1.04 -4.71
C LEU A 81 0.79 2.48 -4.17
N ASN A 82 0.18 3.46 -4.85
CA ASN A 82 0.07 4.82 -4.32
C ASN A 82 -0.77 4.83 -3.02
N GLN A 83 -1.91 4.10 -2.99
CA GLN A 83 -2.74 4.02 -1.78
C GLN A 83 -1.94 3.42 -0.61
N LEU A 84 -1.20 2.33 -0.88
CA LEU A 84 -0.33 1.67 0.09
C LEU A 84 0.77 2.63 0.58
N ALA A 85 1.49 3.28 -0.33
CA ALA A 85 2.60 4.16 0.00
C ALA A 85 2.14 5.35 0.86
N SER A 86 1.03 5.99 0.47
CA SER A 86 0.43 7.09 1.21
C SER A 86 -0.02 6.67 2.62
N PHE A 87 -0.73 5.54 2.74
CA PHE A 87 -1.12 5.00 4.04
C PHE A 87 0.10 4.68 4.92
N SER A 88 1.12 4.06 4.33
CA SER A 88 2.34 3.67 5.03
C SER A 88 3.12 4.88 5.55
N ALA A 89 3.27 5.93 4.72
CA ALA A 89 3.99 7.14 5.08
C ALA A 89 3.26 7.96 6.16
N LEU A 90 1.92 8.03 6.09
CA LEU A 90 1.11 8.87 6.96
C LEU A 90 0.65 8.19 8.24
N TYR A 91 0.68 6.86 8.36
CA TYR A 91 0.04 6.21 9.50
C TYR A 91 0.78 5.00 10.08
N ALA A 92 1.35 4.16 9.24
CA ALA A 92 1.89 2.87 9.68
C ALA A 92 3.31 2.97 10.25
N ASP A 93 3.64 2.08 11.17
CA ASP A 93 5.02 1.76 11.53
C ASP A 93 5.60 0.71 10.61
N GLU A 94 4.82 -0.34 10.36
CA GLU A 94 5.23 -1.43 9.49
C GLU A 94 4.06 -1.86 8.60
N VAL A 95 4.31 -2.03 7.32
CA VAL A 95 3.38 -2.63 6.38
C VAL A 95 4.08 -3.76 5.66
N TYR A 96 3.61 -4.96 5.92
CA TYR A 96 4.04 -6.18 5.28
C TYR A 96 3.27 -6.32 3.96
N ILE A 97 4.00 -6.49 2.85
CA ILE A 97 3.45 -6.75 1.51
C ILE A 97 3.78 -8.16 1.08
N GLN A 98 2.96 -8.73 0.21
CA GLN A 98 3.21 -10.09 -0.31
C GLN A 98 4.52 -10.13 -1.11
N ASN A 99 5.30 -11.19 -0.92
CA ASN A 99 6.54 -11.41 -1.67
C ASN A 99 6.22 -12.03 -3.05
N PRO A 100 6.41 -11.29 -4.16
CA PRO A 100 6.09 -11.80 -5.50
C PRO A 100 7.00 -12.95 -5.92
N PHE A 101 8.21 -13.05 -5.36
CA PHE A 101 9.21 -14.07 -5.71
C PHE A 101 8.96 -15.40 -4.97
N GLU A 102 8.33 -15.37 -3.79
CA GLU A 102 8.03 -16.57 -3.01
C GLU A 102 6.99 -17.46 -3.72
N ASN A 103 6.08 -16.87 -4.50
CA ASN A 103 5.08 -17.62 -5.27
C ASN A 103 5.71 -18.53 -6.33
N ILE A 104 6.85 -18.15 -6.92
CA ILE A 104 7.55 -18.98 -7.91
C ILE A 104 8.16 -20.21 -7.23
N LEU A 105 8.75 -20.04 -6.05
CA LEU A 105 9.29 -21.14 -5.26
C LEU A 105 8.23 -22.18 -4.89
N LEU A 106 7.06 -21.71 -4.47
CA LEU A 106 5.98 -22.58 -4.00
C LEU A 106 5.37 -23.46 -5.10
N ARG A 107 5.63 -23.17 -6.38
CA ARG A 107 5.17 -23.98 -7.52
C ARG A 107 5.96 -25.27 -7.72
N GLY A 108 7.18 -25.36 -7.19
CA GLY A 108 8.06 -26.50 -7.41
C GLY A 108 8.35 -26.73 -8.90
N ASN A 109 8.10 -27.94 -9.39
CA ASN A 109 8.50 -28.39 -10.74
C ASN A 109 7.53 -27.96 -11.87
N GLN A 110 6.58 -27.06 -11.61
CA GLN A 110 5.65 -26.59 -12.64
C GLN A 110 6.34 -25.60 -13.58
N SER A 111 6.07 -25.71 -14.88
CA SER A 111 6.62 -24.78 -15.88
C SER A 111 6.25 -23.32 -15.59
N ILE A 112 7.19 -22.42 -15.87
CA ILE A 112 7.01 -20.98 -15.70
C ILE A 112 6.31 -20.41 -16.94
N ARG A 113 5.06 -19.97 -16.78
CA ARG A 113 4.27 -19.38 -17.87
C ARG A 113 4.60 -17.90 -18.01
N GLU A 114 4.17 -17.30 -19.13
CA GLU A 114 4.33 -15.88 -19.39
C GLU A 114 3.72 -15.00 -18.29
N PHE A 115 2.57 -15.41 -17.73
CA PHE A 115 1.96 -14.72 -16.59
C PHE A 115 2.90 -14.63 -15.37
N GLU A 116 3.63 -15.70 -15.04
CA GLU A 116 4.57 -15.67 -13.93
C GLU A 116 5.75 -14.73 -14.19
N ARG A 117 6.22 -14.66 -15.43
CA ARG A 117 7.25 -13.70 -15.85
C ARG A 117 6.75 -12.26 -15.68
N GLN A 118 5.50 -11.98 -16.07
CA GLN A 118 4.86 -10.68 -15.85
C GLN A 118 4.77 -10.32 -14.36
N GLU A 119 4.46 -11.28 -13.48
CA GLU A 119 4.43 -11.05 -12.03
C GLU A 119 5.83 -10.76 -11.46
N ILE A 120 6.89 -11.40 -11.97
CA ILE A 120 8.27 -11.10 -11.57
C ILE A 120 8.66 -9.69 -12.00
N LEU A 121 8.39 -9.31 -13.25
CA LEU A 121 8.66 -7.96 -13.74
C LEU A 121 7.94 -6.92 -12.88
N ALA A 122 6.65 -7.13 -12.62
CA ALA A 122 5.88 -6.26 -11.75
C ALA A 122 6.44 -6.22 -10.33
N GLY A 123 6.87 -7.37 -9.78
CA GLY A 123 7.51 -7.44 -8.47
C GLY A 123 8.78 -6.59 -8.36
N ILE A 124 9.64 -6.63 -9.38
CA ILE A 124 10.86 -5.79 -9.48
C ILE A 124 10.49 -4.31 -9.59
N GLN A 125 9.51 -3.96 -10.43
CA GLN A 125 9.04 -2.58 -10.57
C GLN A 125 8.45 -2.05 -9.25
N ASN A 126 7.65 -2.87 -8.55
CA ASN A 126 7.07 -2.55 -7.25
C ASN A 126 8.16 -2.34 -6.19
N TYR A 127 9.21 -3.18 -6.20
CA TYR A 127 10.38 -3.01 -5.32
C TYR A 127 11.01 -1.63 -5.51
N PHE A 128 11.35 -1.25 -6.75
CA PHE A 128 11.96 0.06 -7.02
C PHE A 128 11.04 1.22 -6.62
N TYR A 129 9.74 1.09 -6.86
CA TYR A 129 8.75 2.10 -6.48
C TYR A 129 8.66 2.27 -4.96
N LEU A 130 8.65 1.17 -4.20
CA LEU A 130 8.50 1.18 -2.75
C LEU A 130 9.84 1.32 -2.00
N ARG A 131 10.97 1.32 -2.72
CA ARG A 131 12.32 1.37 -2.16
C ARG A 131 12.51 2.44 -1.07
N PRO A 132 12.03 3.69 -1.18
CA PRO A 132 12.20 4.68 -0.12
C PRO A 132 11.55 4.25 1.21
N LEU A 133 10.39 3.60 1.15
CA LEU A 133 9.68 3.08 2.33
C LEU A 133 10.35 1.82 2.88
N ILE A 134 10.86 0.96 2.00
CA ILE A 134 11.59 -0.24 2.38
C ILE A 134 12.90 0.12 3.08
N GLU A 135 13.65 1.10 2.55
CA GLU A 135 14.92 1.55 3.13
C GLU A 135 14.76 2.07 4.57
N LYS A 136 13.60 2.64 4.90
CA LYS A 136 13.26 3.12 6.24
C LYS A 136 12.64 2.02 7.13
N GLY A 137 12.49 0.80 6.62
CA GLY A 137 11.88 -0.31 7.34
C GLY A 137 10.36 -0.22 7.53
N ILE A 138 9.71 0.75 6.86
CA ILE A 138 8.26 0.95 6.94
C ILE A 138 7.53 -0.09 6.10
N ILE A 139 8.04 -0.40 4.91
CA ILE A 139 7.52 -1.52 4.10
C ILE A 139 8.48 -2.70 4.20
N LYS A 140 7.92 -3.88 4.44
CA LYS A 140 8.66 -5.15 4.51
C LYS A 140 7.97 -6.20 3.67
N TYR A 141 8.71 -7.17 3.14
CA TYR A 141 8.10 -8.34 2.53
C TYR A 141 7.63 -9.31 3.62
N ALA A 142 6.38 -9.75 3.52
CA ALA A 142 5.83 -10.81 4.34
C ALA A 142 6.43 -12.15 3.93
N THR A 143 6.76 -12.99 4.90
CA THR A 143 7.09 -14.40 4.64
C THR A 143 5.81 -15.22 4.75
N VAL A 144 5.36 -15.82 3.65
CA VAL A 144 4.14 -16.66 3.66
C VAL A 144 4.46 -18.09 4.12
N ASN A 145 5.70 -18.55 3.98
CA ASN A 145 6.11 -19.89 4.36
C ASN A 145 6.97 -19.93 5.64
N VAL A 146 6.33 -20.21 6.77
CA VAL A 146 6.99 -20.34 8.06
C VAL A 146 7.38 -21.79 8.31
N ASN A 147 8.68 -22.03 8.45
CA ASN A 147 9.22 -23.35 8.76
C ASN A 147 9.17 -23.59 10.27
N PHE A 148 8.40 -24.60 10.69
CA PHE A 148 8.36 -25.03 12.08
C PHE A 148 9.21 -26.29 12.29
N CYS A 149 9.90 -26.39 13.42
CA CYS A 149 10.39 -27.69 13.88
C CYS A 149 9.19 -28.60 14.24
N GLU A 150 9.41 -29.90 14.39
CA GLU A 150 8.34 -30.88 14.64
C GLU A 150 7.46 -30.52 15.86
N GLN A 151 8.08 -30.02 16.93
CA GLN A 151 7.38 -29.58 18.14
C GLN A 151 6.51 -28.35 17.86
N HIS A 152 7.08 -27.26 17.35
CA HIS A 152 6.31 -26.03 17.04
C HIS A 152 5.27 -26.26 15.95
N SER A 153 5.51 -27.19 15.02
CA SER A 153 4.52 -27.61 14.04
C SER A 153 3.29 -28.20 14.73
N SER A 154 3.50 -29.01 15.76
CA SER A 154 2.41 -29.67 16.49
C SER A 154 1.71 -28.76 17.49
N GLU A 155 2.46 -27.89 18.17
CA GLU A 155 1.93 -27.00 19.22
C GLU A 155 1.33 -25.69 18.68
N ILE A 156 1.84 -25.18 17.54
CA ILE A 156 1.48 -23.87 16.99
C ILE A 156 0.93 -24.02 15.57
N GLY A 157 1.72 -24.60 14.66
CA GLY A 157 1.41 -24.64 13.23
C GLY A 157 0.09 -25.36 12.90
N LYS A 158 -0.08 -26.62 13.32
CA LYS A 158 -1.27 -27.44 13.05
C LYS A 158 -2.55 -26.82 13.64
N PRO A 159 -2.58 -26.37 14.92
CA PRO A 159 -3.76 -25.70 15.46
C PRO A 159 -4.19 -24.45 14.67
N ILE A 160 -3.23 -23.61 14.25
CA ILE A 160 -3.50 -22.43 13.42
C ILE A 160 -4.03 -22.87 12.05
N ALA A 161 -3.36 -23.83 11.39
CA ALA A 161 -3.76 -24.35 10.09
C ALA A 161 -5.19 -24.92 10.11
N GLU A 162 -5.56 -25.70 11.12
CA GLU A 162 -6.91 -26.26 11.28
C GLU A 162 -7.97 -25.18 11.52
N SER A 163 -7.62 -24.12 12.26
CA SER A 163 -8.50 -22.97 12.46
C SER A 163 -8.73 -22.21 11.15
N ILE A 164 -7.66 -21.93 10.42
CA ILE A 164 -7.69 -21.24 9.13
C ILE A 164 -8.43 -22.08 8.08
N GLY A 165 -8.15 -23.38 7.98
CA GLY A 165 -8.82 -24.29 7.04
C GLY A 165 -10.35 -24.30 7.20
N ARG A 166 -10.84 -24.36 8.45
CA ARG A 166 -12.29 -24.28 8.72
C ARG A 166 -12.91 -22.94 8.32
N LYS A 167 -12.15 -21.84 8.42
CA LYS A 167 -12.58 -20.51 7.97
C LYS A 167 -12.58 -20.41 6.45
N GLN A 168 -11.54 -20.94 5.79
CA GLN A 168 -11.41 -21.00 4.33
C GLN A 168 -12.58 -21.79 3.72
N GLU A 169 -12.91 -22.97 4.24
CA GLU A 169 -14.02 -23.78 3.73
C GLU A 169 -15.35 -23.03 3.76
N LYS A 170 -15.66 -22.38 4.89
CA LYS A 170 -16.88 -21.56 5.03
C LYS A 170 -16.88 -20.38 4.07
N LEU A 171 -15.73 -19.75 3.89
CA LEU A 171 -15.57 -18.61 2.98
C LEU A 171 -15.79 -19.03 1.53
N VAL A 172 -15.15 -20.12 1.09
CA VAL A 172 -15.31 -20.69 -0.25
C VAL A 172 -16.77 -21.01 -0.50
N GLN A 173 -17.44 -21.70 0.41
CA GLN A 173 -18.87 -22.02 0.28
C GLN A 173 -19.74 -20.77 0.16
N ALA A 174 -19.48 -19.74 0.96
CA ALA A 174 -20.25 -18.49 0.94
C ALA A 174 -20.03 -17.70 -0.36
N LEU A 175 -18.79 -17.58 -0.82
CA LEU A 175 -18.44 -16.88 -2.06
C LEU A 175 -18.96 -17.63 -3.28
N ASP A 176 -18.80 -18.95 -3.32
CA ASP A 176 -19.30 -19.80 -4.41
C ASP A 176 -20.82 -19.68 -4.54
N ALA A 177 -21.56 -19.84 -3.44
CA ALA A 177 -23.02 -19.69 -3.44
C ALA A 177 -23.46 -18.28 -3.88
N TYR A 178 -22.73 -17.24 -3.49
CA TYR A 178 -23.04 -15.86 -3.88
C TYR A 178 -22.74 -15.60 -5.37
N LEU A 179 -21.54 -15.97 -5.84
CA LEU A 179 -21.09 -15.70 -7.20
C LEU A 179 -21.82 -16.55 -8.23
N LYS A 180 -22.18 -17.81 -7.93
CA LYS A 180 -23.01 -18.64 -8.81
C LYS A 180 -24.35 -17.98 -9.16
N VAL A 181 -24.95 -17.26 -8.23
CA VAL A 181 -26.24 -16.58 -8.43
C VAL A 181 -26.06 -15.23 -9.13
N LYS A 182 -24.93 -14.56 -8.93
CA LYS A 182 -24.71 -13.18 -9.36
C LYS A 182 -23.87 -13.02 -10.60
N CYS A 183 -23.11 -14.04 -11.00
CA CYS A 183 -22.24 -13.98 -12.15
C CYS A 183 -22.90 -14.58 -13.39
N LYS A 184 -22.58 -14.01 -14.54
CA LYS A 184 -22.81 -14.58 -15.86
C LYS A 184 -21.46 -14.98 -16.43
N VAL A 185 -21.30 -16.24 -16.82
CA VAL A 185 -20.08 -16.75 -17.45
C VAL A 185 -20.35 -17.02 -18.93
N THR A 186 -19.50 -16.44 -19.78
CA THR A 186 -19.54 -16.63 -21.24
C THR A 186 -18.20 -17.17 -21.71
N PHE A 187 -18.20 -18.20 -22.53
CA PHE A 187 -17.02 -18.72 -23.22
C PHE A 187 -16.99 -18.20 -24.66
N ASP A 188 -15.86 -17.65 -25.10
CA ASP A 188 -15.71 -17.12 -26.46
C ASP A 188 -14.25 -17.19 -26.94
N PHE A 189 -14.00 -16.72 -28.16
CA PHE A 189 -12.70 -16.73 -28.84
C PHE A 189 -12.28 -15.32 -29.23
N SER A 190 -11.07 -14.91 -28.85
CA SER A 190 -10.57 -13.57 -29.13
C SER A 190 -10.52 -13.31 -30.65
N GLY A 191 -11.34 -12.38 -31.14
CA GLY A 191 -11.48 -12.10 -32.57
C GLY A 191 -11.92 -13.31 -33.41
N GLY A 192 -12.61 -14.29 -32.81
CA GLY A 192 -13.01 -15.54 -33.46
C GLY A 192 -11.86 -16.56 -33.62
N ASN A 193 -10.67 -16.28 -33.08
CA ASN A 193 -9.53 -17.18 -33.18
C ASN A 193 -9.61 -18.32 -32.15
N LYS A 194 -9.85 -19.55 -32.64
CA LYS A 194 -9.97 -20.74 -31.78
C LYS A 194 -8.73 -21.08 -30.95
N SER A 195 -7.54 -20.59 -31.33
CA SER A 195 -6.33 -20.74 -30.51
C SER A 195 -6.28 -19.81 -29.30
N LYS A 196 -7.21 -18.86 -29.18
CA LYS A 196 -7.26 -17.85 -28.11
C LYS A 196 -8.62 -17.87 -27.40
N PRO A 197 -9.03 -18.98 -26.78
CA PRO A 197 -10.28 -19.03 -26.04
C PRO A 197 -10.17 -18.22 -24.74
N PHE A 198 -11.30 -17.69 -24.27
CA PHE A 198 -11.39 -16.99 -23.00
C PHE A 198 -12.75 -17.20 -22.33
N PHE A 199 -12.78 -17.05 -21.01
CA PHE A 199 -14.02 -16.86 -20.27
C PHE A 199 -14.19 -15.39 -19.92
N GLU A 200 -15.37 -14.84 -20.20
CA GLU A 200 -15.84 -13.59 -19.64
C GLU A 200 -16.72 -13.89 -18.42
N ILE A 201 -16.35 -13.39 -17.26
CA ILE A 201 -17.14 -13.49 -16.03
C ILE A 201 -17.61 -12.08 -15.67
N ALA A 202 -18.88 -11.79 -15.93
CA ALA A 202 -19.53 -10.55 -15.53
C ALA A 202 -20.27 -10.76 -14.21
N GLY A 203 -20.14 -9.84 -13.25
CA GLY A 203 -20.70 -9.99 -11.92
C GLY A 203 -20.69 -8.71 -11.09
N PRO A 204 -20.79 -8.83 -9.75
CA PRO A 204 -20.94 -7.67 -8.89
C PRO A 204 -19.62 -6.91 -8.72
N GLU A 205 -19.63 -5.60 -8.98
CA GLU A 205 -18.44 -4.74 -9.01
C GLU A 205 -17.67 -4.66 -7.69
N ASP A 206 -18.33 -4.97 -6.56
CA ASP A 206 -17.70 -4.98 -5.25
C ASP A 206 -16.84 -6.22 -5.00
N ILE A 207 -16.88 -7.22 -5.89
CA ILE A 207 -16.00 -8.40 -5.89
C ILE A 207 -15.18 -8.47 -7.19
N ILE A 208 -15.81 -8.21 -8.33
CA ILE A 208 -15.16 -8.20 -9.65
C ILE A 208 -14.93 -6.75 -10.05
N GLU A 209 -13.71 -6.26 -9.90
CA GLU A 209 -13.34 -4.90 -10.30
C GLU A 209 -13.73 -4.64 -11.77
N HIS A 210 -14.33 -3.47 -12.04
CA HIS A 210 -14.90 -3.09 -13.35
C HIS A 210 -16.09 -3.95 -13.82
N GLY A 211 -16.62 -4.83 -12.96
CA GLY A 211 -17.83 -5.62 -13.21
C GLY A 211 -17.62 -6.84 -14.10
N THR A 212 -16.47 -6.96 -14.76
CA THR A 212 -16.15 -8.06 -15.67
C THR A 212 -14.67 -8.41 -15.60
N VAL A 213 -14.36 -9.70 -15.59
CA VAL A 213 -13.00 -10.23 -15.79
C VAL A 213 -12.94 -11.13 -17.02
N TYR A 214 -11.80 -11.10 -17.71
CA TYR A 214 -11.50 -11.96 -18.84
C TYR A 214 -10.38 -12.93 -18.48
N LEU A 215 -10.68 -14.22 -18.51
CA LEU A 215 -9.73 -15.30 -18.26
C LEU A 215 -9.31 -15.89 -19.59
N HIS A 216 -8.19 -15.41 -20.13
CA HIS A 216 -7.62 -15.92 -21.37
C HIS A 216 -6.86 -17.22 -21.12
N ALA A 217 -7.09 -18.23 -21.97
CA ALA A 217 -6.20 -19.38 -22.01
C ALA A 217 -4.93 -19.02 -22.81
N TYR A 218 -3.78 -19.35 -22.24
CA TYR A 218 -2.49 -19.35 -22.94
C TYR A 218 -2.08 -20.80 -23.19
N GLU A 219 -1.27 -21.05 -24.21
CA GLU A 219 -0.76 -22.40 -24.45
C GLU A 219 0.22 -22.80 -23.33
N PRO A 220 0.12 -24.04 -22.80
CA PRO A 220 -0.87 -25.06 -23.14
C PRO A 220 -2.27 -24.74 -22.56
N ILE A 221 -3.31 -24.87 -23.41
CA ILE A 221 -4.70 -24.55 -23.04
C ILE A 221 -5.14 -25.43 -21.84
N PRO A 222 -5.57 -24.82 -20.72
CA PRO A 222 -5.98 -25.60 -19.55
C PRO A 222 -7.23 -26.46 -19.81
N ASP A 223 -7.31 -27.61 -19.13
CA ASP A 223 -8.40 -28.58 -19.30
C ASP A 223 -9.80 -27.98 -19.15
N VAL A 224 -9.96 -26.99 -18.26
CA VAL A 224 -11.24 -26.29 -18.05
C VAL A 224 -11.80 -25.66 -19.33
N PHE A 225 -10.94 -25.21 -20.25
CA PHE A 225 -11.37 -24.65 -21.54
C PHE A 225 -11.75 -25.74 -22.54
N THR A 226 -11.11 -26.91 -22.48
CA THR A 226 -11.23 -27.97 -23.50
C THR A 226 -12.66 -28.47 -23.69
N LEU A 227 -13.46 -28.51 -22.61
CA LEU A 227 -14.87 -28.88 -22.62
C LEU A 227 -15.72 -27.96 -23.51
N PHE A 228 -15.32 -26.69 -23.61
CA PHE A 228 -16.06 -25.65 -24.32
C PHE A 228 -15.49 -25.36 -25.71
N MET A 229 -14.29 -25.84 -26.04
CA MET A 229 -13.65 -25.64 -27.37
C MET A 229 -14.48 -26.13 -28.55
N LYS A 230 -15.42 -27.06 -28.33
CA LYS A 230 -16.34 -27.57 -29.35
C LYS A 230 -17.58 -26.71 -29.56
N LYS A 231 -17.85 -25.76 -28.67
CA LYS A 231 -19.01 -24.85 -28.72
C LYS A 231 -18.72 -23.72 -29.71
N GLU A 232 -19.79 -23.10 -30.21
CA GLU A 232 -19.71 -21.86 -30.98
C GLU A 232 -19.79 -20.67 -30.01
N GLY A 233 -18.84 -19.74 -30.10
CA GLY A 233 -18.78 -18.53 -29.28
C GLY A 233 -19.65 -17.40 -29.86
N PRO A 234 -20.22 -16.51 -29.02
CA PRO A 234 -20.20 -16.55 -27.56
C PRO A 234 -21.20 -17.60 -26.99
N TYR A 235 -20.70 -18.48 -26.12
CA TYR A 235 -21.48 -19.53 -25.46
C TYR A 235 -21.71 -19.18 -23.98
N ILE A 236 -22.96 -19.01 -23.57
CA ILE A 236 -23.30 -18.73 -22.16
C ILE A 236 -23.39 -20.05 -21.40
N LEU A 237 -22.62 -20.18 -20.32
CA LEU A 237 -22.62 -21.39 -19.50
C LEU A 237 -23.88 -21.46 -18.65
N ASN A 238 -24.42 -22.66 -18.50
CA ASN A 238 -25.50 -22.92 -17.53
C ASN A 238 -24.93 -23.16 -16.11
N PRO A 239 -25.76 -23.17 -15.05
CA PRO A 239 -25.29 -23.33 -13.68
C PRO A 239 -24.47 -24.60 -13.41
N ASP A 240 -24.85 -25.73 -14.00
CA ASP A 240 -24.14 -27.02 -13.83
C ASP A 240 -22.76 -26.94 -14.51
N GLU A 241 -22.67 -26.34 -15.70
CA GLU A 241 -21.39 -26.11 -16.40
C GLU A 241 -20.46 -25.16 -15.62
N ILE A 242 -21.01 -24.14 -14.94
CA ILE A 242 -20.22 -23.24 -14.06
C ILE A 242 -19.68 -24.02 -12.86
N GLU A 243 -20.48 -24.89 -12.26
CA GLU A 243 -20.08 -25.72 -11.13
C GLU A 243 -19.02 -26.76 -11.52
N GLU A 244 -19.24 -27.51 -12.59
CA GLU A 244 -18.32 -28.55 -13.07
C GLU A 244 -16.98 -27.97 -13.54
N SER A 245 -17.00 -26.81 -14.21
CA SER A 245 -15.78 -26.14 -14.67
C SER A 245 -14.96 -25.54 -13.53
N ARG A 246 -15.56 -25.29 -12.37
CA ARG A 246 -14.94 -24.58 -11.23
C ARG A 246 -14.31 -23.23 -11.64
N ILE A 247 -14.83 -22.60 -12.70
CA ILE A 247 -14.21 -21.40 -13.28
C ILE A 247 -14.23 -20.20 -12.31
N LEU A 248 -15.22 -20.15 -11.41
CA LEU A 248 -15.31 -19.13 -10.36
C LEU A 248 -14.21 -19.24 -9.30
N ASP A 249 -13.52 -20.39 -9.19
CA ASP A 249 -12.37 -20.54 -8.28
C ASP A 249 -11.22 -19.59 -8.64
N GLN A 250 -11.15 -19.12 -9.90
CA GLN A 250 -10.19 -18.11 -10.34
C GLN A 250 -10.45 -16.72 -9.72
N ILE A 251 -11.68 -16.47 -9.24
CA ILE A 251 -12.05 -15.26 -8.50
C ILE A 251 -11.99 -15.50 -6.99
N ILE A 252 -12.48 -16.66 -6.55
CA ILE A 252 -12.56 -16.99 -5.11
C ILE A 252 -11.17 -17.24 -4.52
N GLY A 253 -10.30 -17.94 -5.25
CA GLY A 253 -8.98 -18.37 -4.81
C GLY A 253 -8.12 -17.22 -4.28
N PRO A 254 -7.91 -16.13 -5.05
CA PRO A 254 -7.15 -14.97 -4.58
C PRO A 254 -7.70 -14.33 -3.30
N ILE A 255 -9.03 -14.19 -3.18
CA ILE A 255 -9.69 -13.60 -1.99
C ILE A 255 -9.45 -14.48 -0.75
N VAL A 256 -9.60 -15.80 -0.91
CA VAL A 256 -9.35 -16.77 0.15
C VAL A 256 -7.88 -16.76 0.54
N ASN A 257 -6.97 -16.71 -0.44
CA ASN A 257 -5.54 -16.69 -0.20
C ASN A 257 -5.10 -15.44 0.57
N ASP A 258 -5.63 -14.27 0.24
CA ASP A 258 -5.34 -13.01 0.94
C ASP A 258 -5.76 -13.07 2.41
N LEU A 259 -6.98 -13.52 2.69
CA LEU A 259 -7.48 -13.65 4.06
C LEU A 259 -6.74 -14.72 4.85
N SER A 260 -6.30 -15.78 4.20
CA SER A 260 -5.54 -16.86 4.84
C SER A 260 -4.12 -16.42 5.17
N THR A 261 -3.47 -15.73 4.23
CA THR A 261 -2.16 -15.11 4.43
C THR A 261 -2.21 -14.13 5.59
N GLN A 262 -3.27 -13.30 5.63
CA GLN A 262 -3.50 -12.40 6.75
C GLN A 262 -3.63 -13.16 8.07
N GLU A 263 -4.45 -14.21 8.15
CA GLU A 263 -4.64 -14.94 9.40
C GLU A 263 -3.34 -15.59 9.92
N TRP A 264 -2.55 -16.17 9.02
CA TRP A 264 -1.22 -16.68 9.36
C TRP A 264 -0.30 -15.58 9.87
N HIS A 265 -0.19 -14.48 9.13
CA HIS A 265 0.70 -13.39 9.48
C HIS A 265 0.28 -12.69 10.77
N SER A 266 -1.01 -12.48 10.98
CA SER A 266 -1.56 -11.92 12.22
C SER A 266 -1.33 -12.84 13.42
N ALA A 267 -1.49 -14.16 13.25
CA ALA A 267 -1.29 -15.11 14.35
C ALA A 267 0.18 -15.20 14.80
N LEU A 268 1.12 -15.00 13.88
CA LEU A 268 2.56 -15.15 14.15
C LEU A 268 3.25 -13.82 14.48
N ASN A 269 2.83 -12.74 13.84
CA ASN A 269 3.50 -11.42 13.92
C ASN A 269 2.60 -10.33 14.51
N GLY A 270 1.38 -10.68 14.94
CA GLY A 270 0.46 -9.75 15.60
C GLY A 270 -0.11 -8.65 14.69
N THR A 271 0.05 -8.71 13.37
CA THR A 271 -0.36 -7.64 12.45
C THR A 271 -1.86 -7.47 12.26
N SER A 272 -2.28 -6.25 11.93
CA SER A 272 -3.62 -5.87 11.49
C SER A 272 -3.81 -6.11 9.99
N TYR A 273 -5.04 -6.28 9.50
CA TYR A 273 -5.29 -6.43 8.06
C TYR A 273 -5.46 -5.07 7.38
N LEU A 274 -4.76 -4.85 6.27
CA LEU A 274 -4.94 -3.68 5.40
C LEU A 274 -5.54 -4.12 4.06
N CYS A 275 -6.72 -3.61 3.74
CA CYS A 275 -7.49 -4.01 2.55
C CYS A 275 -8.10 -2.79 1.85
N ASP A 276 -8.13 -2.84 0.53
CA ASP A 276 -8.71 -1.82 -0.35
C ASP A 276 -10.15 -2.13 -0.78
N ASN A 277 -10.63 -3.34 -0.54
CA ASN A 277 -11.98 -3.78 -0.89
C ASN A 277 -12.91 -3.86 0.35
N LYS A 278 -13.98 -3.05 0.34
CA LYS A 278 -14.97 -2.97 1.44
C LYS A 278 -15.77 -4.26 1.64
N THR A 279 -16.10 -4.97 0.56
CA THR A 279 -16.84 -6.24 0.64
C THR A 279 -15.94 -7.35 1.18
N HIS A 280 -14.67 -7.41 0.76
CA HIS A 280 -13.69 -8.32 1.35
C HIS A 280 -13.53 -8.08 2.85
N MET A 281 -13.53 -6.82 3.30
CA MET A 281 -13.51 -6.49 4.73
C MET A 281 -14.77 -6.91 5.49
N LYS A 282 -15.97 -6.75 4.91
CA LYS A 282 -17.22 -7.24 5.52
C LYS A 282 -17.24 -8.76 5.63
N VAL A 283 -16.64 -9.45 4.68
CA VAL A 283 -16.50 -10.90 4.69
C VAL A 283 -15.47 -11.32 5.75
N ALA A 284 -14.30 -10.67 5.78
CA ALA A 284 -13.26 -10.89 6.77
C ALA A 284 -13.76 -10.70 8.20
N SER A 285 -14.48 -9.61 8.48
CA SER A 285 -14.97 -9.29 9.84
C SER A 285 -16.05 -10.23 10.35
N LYS A 286 -16.78 -10.92 9.46
CA LYS A 286 -17.74 -11.97 9.85
C LYS A 286 -17.07 -13.30 10.20
N ILE A 287 -15.86 -13.52 9.71
CA ILE A 287 -15.12 -14.77 9.83
C ILE A 287 -14.02 -14.67 10.90
N ASN A 288 -13.49 -13.46 11.11
CA ASN A 288 -12.46 -13.16 12.10
C ASN A 288 -13.02 -12.36 13.26
N ASN A 289 -12.96 -12.94 14.46
CA ASN A 289 -13.65 -12.38 15.63
C ASN A 289 -12.95 -11.17 16.27
N LYS A 290 -11.69 -10.83 15.94
CA LYS A 290 -10.92 -9.80 16.69
C LYS A 290 -9.79 -9.07 15.93
N VAL A 291 -9.58 -9.29 14.64
CA VAL A 291 -8.46 -8.63 13.93
C VAL A 291 -8.86 -7.20 13.56
N TYR A 292 -8.04 -6.23 13.96
CA TYR A 292 -8.16 -4.85 13.51
C TYR A 292 -7.98 -4.80 11.99
N ALA A 293 -9.05 -4.46 11.27
CA ALA A 293 -9.03 -4.36 9.82
C ALA A 293 -9.15 -2.88 9.44
N ALA A 294 -8.13 -2.35 8.78
CA ALA A 294 -8.11 -0.99 8.25
C ALA A 294 -8.44 -1.02 6.76
N ASN A 295 -9.28 -0.07 6.34
CA ASN A 295 -9.62 0.11 4.92
C ASN A 295 -8.78 1.24 4.31
N SER A 296 -7.85 0.91 3.41
CA SER A 296 -6.99 1.92 2.77
C SER A 296 -7.76 2.81 1.80
N ASP A 297 -8.73 2.27 1.06
CA ASP A 297 -9.56 3.02 0.11
C ASP A 297 -10.41 4.08 0.81
N VAL A 298 -10.96 3.77 1.99
CA VAL A 298 -11.71 4.72 2.81
C VAL A 298 -10.79 5.80 3.38
N PHE A 299 -9.60 5.41 3.87
CA PHE A 299 -8.62 6.36 4.38
C PHE A 299 -8.17 7.34 3.29
N GLU A 300 -7.84 6.82 2.11
CA GLU A 300 -7.42 7.60 0.96
C GLU A 300 -8.53 8.51 0.45
N LYS A 301 -9.77 8.03 0.30
CA LYS A 301 -10.91 8.87 -0.09
C LYS A 301 -11.18 9.99 0.90
N SER A 302 -10.98 9.72 2.19
CA SER A 302 -11.12 10.73 3.24
C SER A 302 -10.00 11.76 3.15
N LEU A 303 -8.75 11.34 2.89
CA LEU A 303 -7.63 12.25 2.62
C LEU A 303 -7.87 13.09 1.36
N GLU A 304 -8.22 12.48 0.24
CA GLU A 304 -8.49 13.17 -1.03
C GLU A 304 -9.59 14.22 -0.87
N HIS A 305 -10.69 13.86 -0.19
CA HIS A 305 -11.84 14.74 -0.06
C HIS A 305 -11.64 15.86 0.97
N TYR A 306 -11.08 15.54 2.15
CA TYR A 306 -10.98 16.49 3.26
C TYR A 306 -9.61 17.17 3.35
N LEU A 307 -8.54 16.55 2.87
CA LEU A 307 -7.16 17.03 2.95
C LEU A 307 -6.41 16.90 1.60
N PRO A 308 -6.95 17.46 0.49
CA PRO A 308 -6.41 17.26 -0.86
C PRO A 308 -4.95 17.76 -1.03
N ALA A 309 -4.55 18.78 -0.27
CA ALA A 309 -3.19 19.30 -0.27
C ALA A 309 -2.17 18.29 0.30
N ILE A 310 -2.62 17.37 1.16
CA ILE A 310 -1.80 16.28 1.72
C ILE A 310 -1.81 15.10 0.75
N TYR A 311 -2.98 14.74 0.23
CA TYR A 311 -3.14 13.62 -0.69
C TYR A 311 -2.26 13.74 -1.96
N SER A 312 -2.04 14.96 -2.44
CA SER A 312 -1.24 15.22 -3.65
C SER A 312 0.28 15.23 -3.42
N LYS A 313 0.76 15.08 -2.18
CA LYS A 313 2.20 15.09 -1.88
C LYS A 313 2.86 13.76 -2.20
N ASP A 314 4.11 13.83 -2.64
CA ASP A 314 4.94 12.64 -2.87
C ASP A 314 5.20 11.90 -1.54
N PRO A 315 5.00 10.57 -1.48
CA PRO A 315 5.26 9.79 -0.27
C PRO A 315 6.68 9.98 0.28
N SER A 316 7.71 10.16 -0.57
CA SER A 316 9.08 10.38 -0.10
C SER A 316 9.23 11.70 0.64
N ALA A 317 8.57 12.77 0.15
CA ALA A 317 8.55 14.05 0.84
C ALA A 317 7.85 13.97 2.21
N ILE A 318 6.78 13.16 2.31
CA ILE A 318 6.11 12.90 3.60
C ILE A 318 7.05 12.15 4.54
N LEU A 319 7.83 11.19 4.04
CA LEU A 319 8.81 10.46 4.85
C LEU A 319 9.94 11.35 5.37
N ASP A 320 10.48 12.25 4.55
CA ASP A 320 11.50 13.20 4.98
C ASP A 320 10.95 14.12 6.08
N LEU A 321 9.68 14.52 5.96
CA LEU A 321 9.01 15.26 7.02
C LEU A 321 8.81 14.41 8.28
N ARG A 322 8.38 13.14 8.13
CA ARG A 322 8.21 12.21 9.25
C ARG A 322 9.49 12.05 10.06
N LEU A 323 10.65 12.00 9.40
CA LEU A 323 11.94 11.88 10.07
C LEU A 323 12.37 13.20 10.73
N SER A 324 12.12 14.34 10.08
CA SER A 324 12.50 15.65 10.63
C SER A 324 11.56 16.16 11.73
N GLU A 325 10.33 15.64 11.79
CA GLU A 325 9.29 16.00 12.76
C GLU A 325 8.75 14.75 13.49
N GLU A 326 9.64 13.81 13.86
CA GLU A 326 9.30 12.49 14.45
C GLU A 326 8.35 12.59 15.65
N GLU A 327 8.62 13.48 16.60
CA GLU A 327 7.77 13.68 17.78
C GLU A 327 6.36 14.14 17.40
N ALA A 328 6.26 15.06 16.42
CA ALA A 328 4.97 15.57 15.98
C ALA A 328 4.20 14.52 15.19
N PHE A 329 4.89 13.68 14.42
CA PHE A 329 4.29 12.52 13.76
C PHE A 329 3.71 11.55 14.78
N ALA A 330 4.47 11.20 15.83
CA ALA A 330 4.01 10.31 16.89
C ALA A 330 2.74 10.83 17.57
N VAL A 331 2.71 12.12 17.94
CA VAL A 331 1.54 12.76 18.56
C VAL A 331 0.31 12.70 17.62
N TYR A 332 0.48 13.06 16.35
CA TYR A 332 -0.59 13.00 15.37
C TYR A 332 -1.14 11.58 15.23
N ARG A 333 -0.25 10.60 15.06
CA ARG A 333 -0.61 9.20 14.83
C ARG A 333 -1.33 8.61 16.04
N ASP A 334 -0.84 8.87 17.25
CA ASP A 334 -1.47 8.41 18.49
C ASP A 334 -2.87 9.02 18.66
N LYS A 335 -3.01 10.31 18.31
CA LYS A 335 -4.31 10.98 18.34
C LYS A 335 -5.29 10.37 17.34
N LEU A 336 -4.84 10.09 16.13
CA LEU A 336 -5.64 9.42 15.10
C LEU A 336 -6.02 8.00 15.55
N ASN A 337 -5.08 7.21 16.05
CA ASN A 337 -5.35 5.87 16.58
C ASN A 337 -6.42 5.89 17.68
N LYS A 338 -6.33 6.85 18.60
CA LYS A 338 -7.35 7.03 19.65
C LYS A 338 -8.75 7.24 19.06
N PHE A 339 -8.89 8.13 18.08
CA PHE A 339 -10.17 8.34 17.39
C PHE A 339 -10.66 7.07 16.69
N MET A 340 -9.75 6.32 16.08
CA MET A 340 -10.08 5.05 15.42
C MET A 340 -10.50 3.96 16.41
N GLN A 341 -9.90 3.88 17.60
CA GLN A 341 -10.30 2.93 18.65
C GLN A 341 -11.64 3.29 19.31
N GLU A 342 -11.93 4.58 19.45
CA GLU A 342 -13.24 5.06 19.96
C GLU A 342 -14.37 4.83 18.94
N SER A 343 -14.02 4.72 17.66
CA SER A 343 -14.93 4.27 16.61
C SER A 343 -15.06 2.74 16.62
N SER A 344 -16.29 2.22 16.57
CA SER A 344 -16.52 0.77 16.59
C SER A 344 -16.05 0.04 15.32
N SER A 345 -15.66 0.76 14.25
CA SER A 345 -15.16 0.18 13.00
C SER A 345 -14.43 1.19 12.10
N TRP A 346 -13.50 0.71 11.26
CA TRP A 346 -12.92 1.45 10.11
C TRP A 346 -13.89 1.51 8.92
N GLY A 347 -15.17 1.79 9.19
CA GLY A 347 -16.19 1.98 8.17
C GLY A 347 -16.05 3.34 7.49
N GLU A 348 -16.59 3.45 6.29
CA GLU A 348 -16.58 4.70 5.51
C GLU A 348 -17.19 5.87 6.26
N VAL A 349 -18.31 5.64 6.96
CA VAL A 349 -19.02 6.67 7.71
C VAL A 349 -18.19 7.15 8.89
N GLU A 350 -17.61 6.22 9.64
CA GLU A 350 -16.81 6.48 10.84
C GLU A 350 -15.52 7.23 10.50
N VAL A 351 -14.75 6.74 9.52
CA VAL A 351 -13.49 7.38 9.10
C VAL A 351 -13.77 8.76 8.51
N SER A 352 -14.75 8.90 7.61
CA SER A 352 -15.10 10.21 7.03
C SER A 352 -15.52 11.22 8.11
N LYS A 353 -16.21 10.76 9.15
CA LYS A 353 -16.60 11.60 10.28
C LYS A 353 -15.39 12.09 11.07
N ILE A 354 -14.39 11.25 11.31
CA ILE A 354 -13.15 11.64 11.98
C ILE A 354 -12.42 12.71 11.15
N PHE A 355 -12.32 12.52 9.84
CA PHE A 355 -11.68 13.50 8.95
C PHE A 355 -12.42 14.84 8.94
N ARG A 356 -13.75 14.82 8.77
CA ARG A 356 -14.58 16.02 8.70
C ARG A 356 -14.71 16.77 10.02
N ASP A 357 -14.94 16.05 11.11
CA ASP A 357 -15.38 16.62 12.39
C ASP A 357 -14.25 16.76 13.41
N GLN A 358 -13.10 16.08 13.22
CA GLN A 358 -11.96 16.14 14.15
C GLN A 358 -10.70 16.68 13.48
N LEU A 359 -10.27 16.11 12.35
CA LEU A 359 -9.01 16.49 11.70
C LEU A 359 -9.07 17.86 10.99
N LEU A 360 -10.02 18.04 10.09
CA LEU A 360 -10.15 19.27 9.30
C LEU A 360 -10.36 20.52 10.17
N PRO A 361 -11.19 20.51 11.24
CA PRO A 361 -11.33 21.65 12.13
C PRO A 361 -10.02 22.02 12.83
N GLU A 362 -9.22 21.05 13.29
CA GLU A 362 -7.94 21.31 13.94
C GLU A 362 -6.92 21.91 12.98
N ILE A 363 -6.88 21.43 11.74
CA ILE A 363 -6.03 22.02 10.68
C ILE A 363 -6.45 23.47 10.40
N ASN A 364 -7.75 23.73 10.27
CA ASN A 364 -8.28 25.09 10.11
C ASN A 364 -7.97 26.00 11.32
N LEU A 365 -7.95 25.44 12.53
CA LEU A 365 -7.57 26.16 13.75
C LEU A 365 -6.08 26.53 13.74
N ILE A 366 -5.20 25.64 13.29
CA ILE A 366 -3.78 25.95 13.10
C ILE A 366 -3.63 27.07 12.07
N GLU A 367 -4.29 26.95 10.90
CA GLU A 367 -4.25 27.98 9.86
C GLU A 367 -4.75 29.33 10.36
N LYS A 368 -5.85 29.35 11.11
CA LYS A 368 -6.39 30.56 11.72
C LYS A 368 -5.38 31.15 12.71
N LYS A 369 -4.81 30.35 13.62
CA LYS A 369 -3.80 30.83 14.59
C LYS A 369 -2.57 31.42 13.88
N VAL A 370 -2.07 30.75 12.85
CA VAL A 370 -0.95 31.24 12.04
C VAL A 370 -1.33 32.53 11.31
N LYS A 371 -2.53 32.62 10.76
CA LYS A 371 -3.04 33.82 10.06
C LYS A 371 -3.26 35.00 11.02
N ASP A 372 -3.92 34.78 12.15
CA ASP A 372 -4.17 35.78 13.19
C ASP A 372 -2.84 36.29 13.74
N TRP A 373 -1.88 35.40 13.97
CA TRP A 373 -0.53 35.77 14.32
C TRP A 373 0.15 36.61 13.22
N LYS A 374 0.06 36.21 11.95
CA LYS A 374 0.61 36.98 10.81
C LYS A 374 -0.01 38.38 10.74
N SER A 375 -1.31 38.50 11.03
CA SER A 375 -2.03 39.78 11.09
C SER A 375 -1.58 40.64 12.27
N ASN A 376 -1.56 40.08 13.49
CA ASN A 376 -1.15 40.77 14.70
C ASN A 376 0.34 41.19 14.67
N ALA A 377 1.20 40.35 14.08
CA ALA A 377 2.59 40.69 13.84
C ALA A 377 2.72 41.82 12.82
N ARG A 378 1.88 41.85 11.77
CA ARG A 378 1.82 42.97 10.81
C ARG A 378 1.34 44.26 11.47
N GLU A 379 0.34 44.22 12.35
CA GLU A 379 -0.16 45.41 13.05
C GLU A 379 0.85 45.95 14.06
N GLY A 380 1.52 45.07 14.83
CA GLY A 380 2.58 45.46 15.76
C GLY A 380 3.85 45.99 15.08
N ILE A 381 4.13 45.56 13.84
CA ILE A 381 5.25 46.03 13.02
C ILE A 381 4.87 47.28 12.21
N ALA A 382 3.62 47.41 11.73
CA ALA A 382 3.13 48.62 11.08
C ALA A 382 3.15 49.84 12.02
N GLN A 383 3.00 49.61 13.34
CA GLN A 383 3.23 50.65 14.34
C GLN A 383 4.72 50.96 14.60
N LYS A 384 5.67 50.20 14.03
CA LYS A 384 7.11 50.36 14.30
C LYS A 384 8.03 50.47 13.09
N LEU A 385 7.59 50.21 11.85
CA LEU A 385 8.43 50.27 10.65
C LEU A 385 7.65 50.73 9.41
N LEU A 386 7.72 52.04 9.13
CA LEU A 386 7.39 52.64 7.83
C LEU A 386 8.63 52.58 6.91
N PHE A 387 9.01 51.44 6.34
CA PHE A 387 9.93 51.42 5.18
C PHE A 387 9.71 50.17 4.31
N GLY A 388 9.83 50.38 3.00
CA GLY A 388 9.25 49.53 1.96
C GLY A 388 10.10 48.38 1.41
N THR A 389 9.46 47.75 0.41
CA THR A 389 9.90 46.84 -0.68
C THR A 389 10.24 45.37 -0.39
N ALA A 390 9.31 44.51 -0.83
CA ALA A 390 9.42 43.43 -1.83
C ALA A 390 10.49 42.31 -1.71
N THR A 391 9.94 41.08 -1.60
CA THR A 391 10.38 39.79 -2.14
C THR A 391 11.74 39.18 -1.74
N ALA A 392 11.68 38.10 -0.96
CA ALA A 392 12.31 36.82 -1.29
C ALA A 392 11.62 35.69 -0.48
N SER A 393 10.72 34.94 -1.13
CA SER A 393 10.19 33.69 -0.60
C SER A 393 10.80 32.53 -1.38
N PHE A 394 11.12 31.45 -0.68
CA PHE A 394 11.74 30.17 -1.11
C PHE A 394 13.26 30.09 -0.86
N GLY A 395 13.64 29.30 0.15
CA GLY A 395 15.02 28.92 0.44
C GLY A 395 15.30 28.45 1.88
N LEU A 396 14.42 28.72 2.86
CA LEU A 396 14.69 28.46 4.29
C LEU A 396 14.00 27.22 4.88
N TYR A 397 13.39 26.36 4.05
CA TYR A 397 12.61 25.22 4.52
C TYR A 397 13.46 24.02 5.03
N GLU A 398 14.78 23.98 4.76
CA GLU A 398 15.60 22.77 5.01
C GLU A 398 16.73 22.91 6.06
N GLY A 399 16.80 23.99 6.83
CA GLY A 399 17.73 24.06 7.98
C GLY A 399 19.24 24.07 7.64
N LEU A 400 19.64 24.12 6.37
CA LEU A 400 21.04 24.33 5.96
C LEU A 400 21.29 25.83 5.74
N LEU A 401 21.95 26.48 6.69
CA LEU A 401 22.54 27.79 6.47
C LEU A 401 23.78 27.64 5.58
N PRO A 402 23.95 28.41 4.48
CA PRO A 402 25.22 28.46 3.77
C PRO A 402 26.32 28.91 4.72
N ALA A 403 27.48 28.26 4.72
CA ALA A 403 28.64 28.58 5.56
C ALA A 403 29.18 30.02 5.38
N ASN A 404 28.66 30.76 4.39
CA ASN A 404 29.22 32.01 3.90
C ASN A 404 28.32 33.23 4.18
N ILE A 405 27.48 33.18 5.23
CA ILE A 405 26.64 34.32 5.64
C ILE A 405 27.50 35.59 5.86
N GLY A 406 28.73 35.45 6.36
CA GLY A 406 29.65 36.59 6.55
C GLY A 406 30.05 37.32 5.26
N GLU A 407 30.10 36.62 4.12
CA GLU A 407 30.48 37.19 2.82
C GLU A 407 29.30 37.89 2.14
N ILE A 408 28.08 37.36 2.30
CA ILE A 408 26.85 38.02 1.83
C ILE A 408 26.58 39.29 2.64
N VAL A 409 26.90 39.28 3.93
CA VAL A 409 26.76 40.42 4.87
C VAL A 409 27.76 41.56 4.58
N THR A 410 28.88 41.28 3.92
CA THR A 410 29.90 42.31 3.59
C THR A 410 29.73 42.88 2.18
N ALA A 411 29.18 42.13 1.23
CA ALA A 411 28.96 42.61 -0.15
C ALA A 411 27.82 43.63 -0.30
N ILE A 412 26.90 43.70 0.67
CA ILE A 412 25.75 44.59 0.65
C ILE A 412 25.86 45.50 1.88
N GLY A 413 26.52 46.66 1.73
CA GLY A 413 26.77 47.56 2.85
C GLY A 413 25.51 47.92 3.65
N GLY A 414 25.47 47.53 4.93
CA GLY A 414 24.56 48.10 5.92
C GLY A 414 23.90 47.10 6.88
N ALA A 415 24.00 47.39 8.18
CA ALA A 415 23.38 46.65 9.29
C ALA A 415 21.84 46.49 9.22
N THR A 416 21.18 47.12 8.25
CA THR A 416 19.72 47.13 8.04
C THR A 416 19.19 45.88 7.33
N ALA A 417 19.95 45.27 6.42
CA ALA A 417 19.53 44.05 5.74
C ALA A 417 19.47 42.85 6.71
N VAL A 418 20.44 42.79 7.63
CA VAL A 418 20.57 41.75 8.67
C VAL A 418 19.40 41.77 9.65
N ALA A 419 18.89 42.96 10.00
CA ALA A 419 17.74 43.08 10.88
C ALA A 419 16.45 42.53 10.24
N GLY A 420 16.25 42.74 8.93
CA GLY A 420 15.10 42.23 8.18
C GLY A 420 15.09 40.70 8.08
N THR A 421 16.23 40.09 7.75
CA THR A 421 16.37 38.63 7.65
C THR A 421 16.27 37.97 9.04
N LEU A 422 16.86 38.56 10.08
CA LEU A 422 16.71 38.06 11.46
C LEU A 422 15.28 38.20 11.98
N MET A 423 14.57 39.28 11.64
CA MET A 423 13.16 39.46 11.99
C MET A 423 12.28 38.46 11.26
N GLU A 424 12.49 38.22 9.96
CA GLU A 424 11.75 37.22 9.18
C GLU A 424 12.04 35.79 9.65
N TYR A 425 13.29 35.49 10.01
CA TYR A 425 13.69 34.20 10.59
C TYR A 425 13.06 33.96 11.97
N ASN A 426 13.11 34.96 12.84
CA ASN A 426 12.46 34.91 14.16
C ASN A 426 10.93 34.85 14.03
N LYS A 427 10.39 35.41 12.94
CA LYS A 427 8.97 35.34 12.58
C LYS A 427 8.59 33.90 12.19
N THR A 428 9.31 33.28 11.27
CA THR A 428 9.06 31.89 10.85
C THR A 428 9.24 30.89 12.00
N LEU A 429 10.25 31.10 12.86
CA LEU A 429 10.45 30.29 14.06
C LEU A 429 9.26 30.34 15.04
N LYS A 430 8.68 31.53 15.26
CA LYS A 430 7.53 31.69 16.17
C LYS A 430 6.23 31.15 15.56
N GLU A 431 6.01 31.30 14.25
CA GLU A 431 4.91 30.62 13.55
C GLU A 431 5.00 29.10 13.76
N LYS A 432 6.18 28.54 13.55
CA LYS A 432 6.46 27.11 13.74
C LYS A 432 6.24 26.67 15.19
N GLN A 433 6.69 27.47 16.17
CA GLN A 433 6.50 27.16 17.59
C GLN A 433 5.03 27.18 18.04
N GLU A 434 4.20 28.07 17.48
CA GLU A 434 2.79 28.13 17.84
C GLU A 434 1.99 27.01 17.16
N ALA A 435 2.32 26.67 15.91
CA ALA A 435 1.72 25.55 15.19
C ALA A 435 2.11 24.20 15.83
N ARG A 436 3.37 24.02 16.25
CA ARG A 436 3.89 22.80 16.91
C ARG A 436 3.16 22.41 18.21
N LYS A 437 2.38 23.30 18.80
CA LYS A 437 1.59 23.01 20.01
C LYS A 437 0.30 22.21 19.73
N ASN A 438 -0.08 22.04 18.47
CA ASN A 438 -1.28 21.29 18.10
C ASN A 438 -0.95 19.83 17.77
N ASP A 439 -1.80 18.90 18.19
CA ASP A 439 -1.65 17.46 17.94
C ASP A 439 -1.57 17.12 16.44
N PHE A 440 -2.14 17.96 15.56
CA PHE A 440 -2.16 17.78 14.10
C PHE A 440 -1.14 18.66 13.36
N TYR A 441 -0.12 19.18 14.06
CA TYR A 441 0.95 19.95 13.45
C TYR A 441 1.61 19.23 12.28
N PHE A 442 1.87 17.91 12.42
CA PHE A 442 2.46 17.11 11.36
C PHE A 442 1.65 17.18 10.06
N LEU A 443 0.34 16.90 10.12
CA LEU A 443 -0.53 16.96 8.94
C LEU A 443 -0.62 18.36 8.34
N TRP A 444 -0.70 19.41 9.19
CA TRP A 444 -0.66 20.79 8.71
C TRP A 444 0.65 21.11 7.99
N GLN A 445 1.78 20.60 8.49
CA GLN A 445 3.08 20.81 7.87
C GLN A 445 3.21 20.06 6.54
N VAL A 446 2.58 18.88 6.40
CA VAL A 446 2.46 18.18 5.10
C VAL A 446 1.62 19.01 4.11
N SER A 447 0.62 19.76 4.57
CA SER A 447 -0.25 20.53 3.67
C SER A 447 0.36 21.85 3.15
N GLN A 448 1.49 22.30 3.73
CA GLN A 448 2.25 23.45 3.24
C GLN A 448 3.10 23.08 2.03
#